data_AF-A0A833H8P0-F1
#
_entry.id   AF-A0A833H8P0-F1
#
_cell.length_a   1.000
_cell.length_b   1.000
_cell.length_c   1.000
_cell.angle_alpha   90.00
_cell.angle_beta   90.00
_cell.angle_gamma   90.00
#
_symmetry.space_group_name_H-M   'P 1'
#
loop_
_entity.id
_entity.type
_entity.pdbx_description
1 polymer ?
#
loop_
_entity_poly.entity_id
_entity_poly.type
_entity_poly.pdbx_seq_one_letter_code
_entity_poly.pdbx_strand_id
1 'polypeptide(L)'
;MPIQALEQGQIVEGQVDGETVIIARSRGEVFAVGGVCTHCSGPLAKGIVIGQTVRCPWHHACFSLRTGEDLGAPAFDPVSCWNTELRGDRIYMTGKMKPATRQAANAAQDGGPENIVIVVRGAAGFAEAEIARARCGSSPRCFMRAGWRMSCNNASRNGMGRKL
;
A
#
# COMPACT_ATOMS: atom_id res chain seq x y z
N MET A 1 20.39 10.87 -0.53
CA MET A 1 21.09 9.72 0.10
C MET A 1 22.05 9.11 -0.91
N PRO A 2 23.27 8.64 -0.56
CA PRO A 2 24.15 7.98 -1.53
C PRO A 2 23.55 6.64 -2.00
N ILE A 3 23.65 6.34 -3.30
CA ILE A 3 23.08 5.13 -3.91
C ILE A 3 23.76 3.84 -3.41
N GLN A 4 25.03 3.93 -3.02
CA GLN A 4 25.81 2.81 -2.49
C GLN A 4 25.34 2.37 -1.10
N ALA A 5 24.65 3.25 -0.36
CA ALA A 5 24.05 2.89 0.94
C ALA A 5 22.71 2.15 0.81
N LEU A 6 22.22 1.95 -0.43
CA LEU A 6 20.97 1.26 -0.71
C LEU A 6 21.21 0.06 -1.64
N GLU A 7 21.30 -1.11 -1.03
CA GLU A 7 21.44 -2.36 -1.76
C GLU A 7 20.12 -2.80 -2.41
N GLN A 8 20.23 -3.72 -3.35
CA GLN A 8 19.08 -4.26 -4.08
C GLN A 8 18.15 -5.01 -3.11
N GLY A 9 16.89 -4.58 -3.01
CA GLY A 9 15.88 -5.15 -2.12
C GLY A 9 15.86 -4.54 -0.71
N GLN A 10 16.79 -3.64 -0.40
CA GLN A 10 16.85 -2.95 0.88
C GLN A 10 15.80 -1.84 0.97
N ILE A 11 15.33 -1.59 2.20
CA ILE A 11 14.48 -0.46 2.57
C ILE A 11 15.25 0.42 3.54
N VAL A 12 15.21 1.74 3.32
CA VAL A 12 15.73 2.75 4.26
C VAL A 12 14.60 3.71 4.60
N GLU A 13 14.38 3.96 5.90
CA GLU A 13 13.42 4.94 6.38
C GLU A 13 14.00 6.35 6.33
N GLY A 14 13.16 7.33 6.02
CA GLY A 14 13.48 8.74 6.03
C GLY A 14 12.27 9.61 6.33
N GLN A 15 12.46 10.93 6.22
CA GLN A 15 11.44 11.94 6.43
C GLN A 15 11.50 12.97 5.30
N VAL A 16 10.34 13.36 4.77
CA VAL A 16 10.20 14.45 3.78
C VAL A 16 8.97 15.27 4.14
N ASP A 17 9.14 16.59 4.30
CA ASP A 17 8.07 17.52 4.67
C ASP A 17 7.26 17.10 5.92
N GLY A 18 7.91 16.40 6.86
CA GLY A 18 7.28 15.87 8.08
C GLY A 18 6.50 14.56 7.89
N GLU A 19 6.51 13.98 6.69
CA GLU A 19 5.95 12.66 6.41
C GLU A 19 7.03 11.57 6.44
N THR A 20 6.73 10.46 7.13
CA THR A 20 7.58 9.27 7.10
C THR A 20 7.57 8.66 5.71
N VAL A 21 8.75 8.45 5.14
CA VAL A 21 8.94 7.83 3.82
C VAL A 21 9.87 6.64 3.92
N ILE A 22 9.71 5.70 3.00
CA ILE A 22 10.69 4.64 2.76
C ILE A 22 11.28 4.80 1.36
N ILE A 23 12.59 4.60 1.28
CA ILE A 23 13.35 4.55 0.03
C ILE A 23 13.73 3.09 -0.18
N ALA A 24 13.35 2.53 -1.32
CA ALA A 24 13.61 1.13 -1.66
C ALA A 24 14.29 1.04 -3.03
N ARG A 25 15.18 0.07 -3.19
CA ARG A 25 15.80 -0.22 -4.49
C ARG A 25 15.30 -1.55 -5.03
N SER A 26 14.65 -1.52 -6.19
CA SER A 26 14.12 -2.72 -6.85
C SER A 26 14.46 -2.76 -8.33
N ARG A 27 14.98 -3.89 -8.82
CA ARG A 27 15.35 -4.10 -10.23
C ARG A 27 16.26 -3.00 -10.78
N GLY A 28 17.20 -2.51 -9.96
CA GLY A 28 18.09 -1.41 -10.34
C GLY A 28 17.48 -0.01 -10.30
N GLU A 29 16.17 0.12 -10.10
CA GLU A 29 15.48 1.40 -9.92
C GLU A 29 15.35 1.76 -8.42
N VAL A 30 15.25 3.06 -8.14
CA VAL A 30 15.00 3.58 -6.79
C VAL A 30 13.58 4.10 -6.72
N PHE A 31 12.91 3.82 -5.61
CA PHE A 31 11.53 4.21 -5.35
C PHE A 31 11.45 4.88 -3.98
N ALA A 32 10.56 5.86 -3.87
CA ALA A 32 10.23 6.49 -2.60
C ALA A 32 8.72 6.51 -2.40
N VAL A 33 8.26 5.85 -1.34
CA VAL A 33 6.84 5.71 -1.00
C VAL A 33 6.60 5.99 0.48
N GLY A 34 5.35 6.14 0.89
CA GLY A 34 4.99 6.43 2.28
C GLY A 34 5.48 5.32 3.19
N GLY A 35 6.03 5.66 4.35
CA GLY A 35 6.57 4.69 5.31
C GLY A 35 5.53 4.07 6.24
N VAL A 36 4.28 4.53 6.18
CA VAL A 36 3.19 4.10 7.05
C VAL A 36 2.11 3.40 6.21
N CYS A 37 1.81 2.16 6.57
CA CYS A 37 0.78 1.36 5.90
C CYS A 37 -0.61 1.94 6.15
N THR A 38 -1.38 2.17 5.09
CA THR A 38 -2.74 2.74 5.15
C THR A 38 -3.77 1.84 5.83
N HIS A 39 -3.52 0.53 5.96
CA HIS A 39 -4.46 -0.40 6.59
C HIS A 39 -4.57 -0.20 8.11
N CYS A 40 -3.45 -0.22 8.82
CA CYS A 40 -3.41 -0.16 10.29
C CYS A 40 -2.25 0.69 10.82
N SER A 41 -1.69 1.59 10.00
CA SER A 41 -0.50 2.39 10.36
C SER A 41 0.75 1.57 10.67
N GLY A 42 0.89 0.39 10.07
CA GLY A 42 2.06 -0.47 10.24
C GLY A 42 3.34 0.12 9.61
N PRO A 43 4.53 -0.12 10.19
CA PRO A 43 5.79 0.45 9.72
C PRO A 43 6.30 -0.29 8.47
N LEU A 44 6.21 0.34 7.30
CA LEU A 44 6.66 -0.26 6.03
C LEU A 44 8.19 -0.37 5.94
N ALA A 45 8.93 0.41 6.73
CA ALA A 45 10.38 0.29 6.85
C ALA A 45 10.84 -1.08 7.40
N LYS A 46 9.97 -1.75 8.18
CA LYS A 46 10.19 -3.11 8.69
C LYS A 46 9.58 -4.19 7.79
N GLY A 47 9.10 -3.79 6.61
CA GLY A 47 8.52 -4.67 5.61
C GLY A 47 9.57 -5.36 4.76
N ILE A 48 9.10 -5.97 3.67
CA ILE A 48 9.95 -6.64 2.69
C ILE A 48 9.64 -6.15 1.27
N VAL A 49 10.67 -6.04 0.43
CA VAL A 49 10.52 -5.73 -1.00
C VAL A 49 10.50 -7.04 -1.79
N ILE A 50 9.46 -7.24 -2.61
CA ILE A 50 9.35 -8.39 -3.52
C ILE A 50 9.00 -7.86 -4.91
N GLY A 51 9.89 -8.06 -5.89
CA GLY A 51 9.73 -7.39 -7.18
C GLY A 51 9.61 -5.88 -6.98
N GLN A 52 8.69 -5.21 -7.67
CA GLN A 52 8.45 -3.77 -7.50
C GLN A 52 7.34 -3.46 -6.47
N THR A 53 7.25 -4.28 -5.40
CA THR A 53 6.23 -4.14 -4.36
C THR A 53 6.85 -4.16 -2.97
N VAL A 54 6.19 -3.53 -2.00
CA VAL A 54 6.53 -3.60 -0.58
C VAL A 54 5.38 -4.24 0.20
N ARG A 55 5.70 -5.17 1.11
CA ARG A 55 4.73 -5.82 1.99
C ARG A 55 4.89 -5.39 3.43
N CYS A 56 3.79 -4.96 4.03
CA CYS A 56 3.70 -4.59 5.44
C CYS A 56 3.94 -5.81 6.34
N PRO A 57 4.74 -5.70 7.41
CA PRO A 57 5.07 -6.83 8.28
C PRO A 57 3.90 -7.33 9.14
N TRP A 58 2.84 -6.54 9.32
CA TRP A 58 1.74 -6.90 10.23
C TRP A 58 0.73 -7.85 9.60
N HIS A 59 0.13 -7.44 8.48
CA HIS A 59 -0.95 -8.18 7.82
C HIS A 59 -0.70 -8.36 6.32
N HIS A 60 0.54 -8.13 5.88
CA HIS A 60 0.98 -8.34 4.49
C HIS A 60 0.29 -7.50 3.43
N ALA A 61 -0.33 -6.36 3.83
CA ALA A 61 -0.75 -5.32 2.90
C ALA A 61 0.37 -5.02 1.89
N CYS A 62 0.03 -5.09 0.61
CA CYS A 62 0.99 -5.07 -0.48
C CYS A 62 0.78 -3.81 -1.31
N PHE A 63 1.86 -3.04 -1.50
CA PHE A 63 1.81 -1.77 -2.22
C PHE A 63 2.79 -1.77 -3.38
N SER A 64 2.39 -1.15 -4.49
CA SER A 64 3.28 -0.85 -5.62
C SER A 64 4.32 0.18 -5.19
N LEU A 65 5.61 -0.10 -5.41
CA LEU A 65 6.69 0.87 -5.17
C LEU A 65 6.70 2.00 -6.21
N ARG A 66 6.10 1.78 -7.38
CA ARG A 66 6.08 2.77 -8.47
C ARG A 66 4.93 3.76 -8.33
N THR A 67 3.75 3.27 -7.95
CA THR A 67 2.50 4.05 -7.95
C THR A 67 1.94 4.28 -6.55
N GLY A 68 2.35 3.48 -5.56
CA GLY A 68 1.84 3.55 -4.19
C GLY A 68 0.52 2.82 -4.01
N GLU A 69 -0.06 2.30 -5.09
CA GLU A 69 -1.34 1.62 -5.08
C GLU A 69 -1.30 0.38 -4.19
N ASP A 70 -2.35 0.18 -3.41
CA ASP A 70 -2.62 -1.09 -2.77
C ASP A 70 -2.96 -2.13 -3.84
N LEU A 71 -2.33 -3.30 -3.75
CA LEU A 71 -2.46 -4.38 -4.72
C LEU A 71 -3.50 -5.43 -4.30
N GLY A 72 -4.33 -5.08 -3.32
CA GLY A 72 -5.35 -5.94 -2.75
C GLY A 72 -5.41 -5.85 -1.23
N ALA A 73 -6.44 -6.49 -0.68
CA ALA A 73 -6.69 -6.57 0.75
C ALA A 73 -5.43 -7.08 1.50
N PRO A 74 -5.18 -6.59 2.73
CA PRO A 74 -6.12 -5.86 3.59
C PRO A 74 -6.10 -4.32 3.49
N ALA A 75 -5.24 -3.72 2.65
CA ALA A 75 -5.26 -2.28 2.43
C ALA A 75 -6.29 -1.90 1.36
N PHE A 76 -6.91 -0.73 1.52
CA PHE A 76 -7.90 -0.19 0.57
C PHE A 76 -7.57 1.23 0.10
N ASP A 77 -6.50 1.82 0.61
CA ASP A 77 -6.03 3.16 0.23
C ASP A 77 -4.56 3.08 -0.18
N PRO A 78 -4.13 3.85 -1.21
CA PRO A 78 -2.75 3.88 -1.64
C PRO A 78 -1.84 4.60 -0.63
N VAL A 79 -0.56 4.25 -0.60
CA VAL A 79 0.47 5.07 0.05
C VAL A 79 0.91 6.21 -0.86
N SER A 80 1.38 7.29 -0.26
CA SER A 80 1.98 8.41 -1.01
C SER A 80 3.21 7.94 -1.79
N CYS A 81 3.49 8.57 -2.93
CA CYS A 81 4.69 8.32 -3.75
C CYS A 81 5.39 9.63 -4.07
N TRP A 82 6.70 9.55 -4.29
CA TRP A 82 7.54 10.69 -4.67
C TRP A 82 8.38 10.34 -5.88
N ASN A 83 8.58 11.33 -6.73
CA ASN A 83 9.49 11.19 -7.85
C ASN A 83 10.93 11.18 -7.32
N THR A 84 11.73 10.21 -7.78
CA THR A 84 13.14 10.09 -7.41
C THR A 84 14.03 10.33 -8.62
N GLU A 85 15.18 10.94 -8.38
CA GLU A 85 16.18 11.24 -9.39
C GLU A 85 17.57 10.88 -8.86
N LEU A 86 18.35 10.17 -9.66
CA LEU A 86 19.76 9.93 -9.37
C LEU A 86 20.59 11.04 -10.01
N ARG A 87 21.25 11.88 -9.20
CA ARG A 87 22.21 12.88 -9.68
C ARG A 87 23.59 12.49 -9.17
N GLY A 88 24.44 12.03 -10.08
CA GLY A 88 25.73 11.44 -9.73
C GLY A 88 25.55 10.18 -8.90
N ASP A 89 26.10 10.18 -7.69
CA ASP A 89 26.01 9.08 -6.71
C ASP A 89 24.91 9.28 -5.67
N ARG A 90 24.07 10.32 -5.79
CA ARG A 90 23.05 10.67 -4.79
C ARG A 90 21.64 10.59 -5.34
N ILE A 91 20.78 9.97 -4.55
CA ILE A 91 19.33 9.92 -4.72
C ILE A 91 18.73 11.21 -4.16
N TYR A 92 17.89 11.85 -4.98
CA TYR A 92 17.08 13.02 -4.67
C TYR A 92 15.59 12.68 -4.83
N MET A 93 14.75 13.25 -3.98
CA MET A 93 13.29 13.24 -4.14
C MET A 93 12.86 14.62 -4.61
N THR A 94 12.21 14.74 -5.77
CA THR A 94 11.93 16.03 -6.41
C THR A 94 10.54 16.57 -6.14
N GLY A 95 9.58 15.70 -5.80
CA GLY A 95 8.22 16.11 -5.46
C GLY A 95 7.28 14.94 -5.22
N LYS A 96 6.19 15.21 -4.50
CA LYS A 96 5.12 14.25 -4.25
C LYS A 96 4.33 14.02 -5.54
N MET A 97 4.19 12.76 -5.92
CA MET A 97 3.40 12.35 -7.08
C MET A 97 1.92 12.40 -6.74
N LYS A 98 1.09 12.77 -7.71
CA LYS A 98 -0.34 12.55 -7.57
C LYS A 98 -0.60 11.04 -7.51
N PRO A 99 -1.45 10.57 -6.58
CA PRO A 99 -1.85 9.17 -6.57
C PRO A 99 -2.37 8.79 -7.96
N ALA A 100 -1.92 7.66 -8.49
CA ALA A 100 -2.58 7.07 -9.65
C ALA A 100 -4.03 6.76 -9.22
N THR A 101 -5.01 7.26 -9.98
CA THR A 101 -6.41 6.93 -9.71
C THR A 101 -6.63 5.47 -10.07
N ARG A 102 -7.32 4.70 -9.21
CA ARG A 102 -7.70 3.31 -9.49
C ARG A 102 -8.35 3.13 -10.86
N GLN A 103 -9.07 4.12 -11.38
CA GLN A 103 -9.64 4.11 -12.73
C GLN A 103 -8.59 4.00 -13.85
N ALA A 104 -7.43 4.65 -13.70
CA ALA A 104 -6.36 4.60 -14.70
C ALA A 104 -5.61 3.25 -14.70
N ALA A 105 -5.48 2.62 -13.53
CA ALA A 105 -4.83 1.31 -13.42
C ALA A 105 -5.74 0.14 -13.87
N ASN A 106 -7.06 0.24 -13.68
CA ASN A 106 -8.00 -0.77 -14.16
C ASN A 106 -8.24 -0.73 -15.68
N ALA A 107 -8.04 0.42 -16.33
CA ALA A 107 -8.12 0.53 -17.79
C ALA A 107 -7.02 -0.27 -18.52
N ALA A 108 -5.97 -0.72 -17.82
CA ALA A 108 -4.90 -1.57 -18.37
C ALA A 108 -5.15 -3.08 -18.15
N GLN A 109 -6.25 -3.46 -17.48
CA GLN A 109 -6.62 -4.86 -17.20
C GLN A 109 -7.98 -5.21 -17.86
N ASP A 110 -8.06 -5.10 -19.18
CA ASP A 110 -9.23 -5.58 -19.94
C ASP A 110 -9.22 -7.13 -19.96
N GLY A 111 -10.12 -7.73 -19.19
CA GLY A 111 -10.30 -9.18 -19.12
C GLY A 111 -11.04 -9.72 -17.88
N GLY A 112 -11.60 -8.86 -17.03
CA GLY A 112 -12.37 -9.29 -15.86
C GLY A 112 -13.75 -9.86 -16.22
N PRO A 113 -14.32 -10.79 -15.42
CA PRO A 113 -15.64 -11.33 -15.67
C PRO A 113 -16.71 -10.24 -15.61
N GLU A 114 -17.60 -10.25 -16.60
CA GLU A 114 -18.68 -9.27 -16.78
C GLU A 114 -19.73 -9.24 -15.65
N ASN A 115 -19.79 -10.30 -14.84
CA ASN A 115 -20.67 -10.41 -13.67
C ASN A 115 -19.93 -11.07 -12.49
N ILE A 116 -19.88 -10.38 -11.35
CA ILE A 116 -19.31 -10.91 -10.10
C ILE A 116 -20.43 -10.99 -9.07
N VAL A 117 -20.71 -12.21 -8.57
CA VAL A 117 -21.66 -12.45 -7.48
C VAL A 117 -20.88 -12.89 -6.24
N ILE A 118 -20.93 -12.10 -5.17
CA ILE A 118 -20.28 -12.42 -3.90
C ILE A 118 -21.33 -12.97 -2.95
N VAL A 119 -21.29 -14.28 -2.71
CA VAL A 119 -22.27 -15.03 -1.87
C VAL A 119 -21.80 -15.14 -0.42
N VAL A 120 -20.58 -14.69 -0.11
CA VAL A 120 -19.94 -14.89 1.20
C VAL A 120 -20.23 -13.71 2.13
N ARG A 121 -20.65 -13.99 3.37
CA ARG A 121 -20.75 -12.99 4.45
C ARG A 121 -19.47 -12.96 5.28
N GLY A 122 -18.99 -11.77 5.65
CA GLY A 122 -17.82 -11.59 6.52
C GLY A 122 -16.70 -10.73 5.89
N ALA A 123 -15.60 -10.54 6.61
CA ALA A 123 -14.50 -9.63 6.22
C ALA A 123 -13.87 -9.98 4.86
N ALA A 124 -13.70 -11.28 4.57
CA ALA A 124 -13.19 -11.74 3.28
C ALA A 124 -14.16 -11.40 2.14
N GLY A 125 -15.47 -11.58 2.34
CA GLY A 125 -16.49 -11.21 1.35
C GLY A 125 -16.58 -9.71 1.11
N PHE A 126 -16.42 -8.90 2.17
CA PHE A 126 -16.36 -7.44 2.03
C PHE A 126 -15.09 -6.96 1.30
N ALA A 127 -13.94 -7.55 1.61
CA ALA A 127 -12.69 -7.25 0.93
C ALA A 127 -12.77 -7.57 -0.58
N GLU A 128 -13.29 -8.75 -0.93
CA GLU A 128 -13.52 -9.14 -2.32
C GLU A 128 -14.50 -8.20 -3.02
N ALA A 129 -15.56 -7.77 -2.30
CA ALA A 129 -16.53 -6.82 -2.81
C ALA A 129 -15.92 -5.45 -3.13
N GLU A 130 -15.06 -4.96 -2.24
CA GLU A 130 -14.44 -3.66 -2.43
C GLU A 130 -13.41 -3.68 -3.56
N ILE A 131 -12.64 -4.77 -3.69
CA ILE A 131 -11.74 -5.00 -4.82
C ILE A 131 -12.53 -5.10 -6.14
N ALA A 132 -13.64 -5.85 -6.16
CA ALA A 132 -14.49 -5.98 -7.34
C ALA A 132 -15.10 -4.63 -7.77
N ARG A 133 -15.59 -3.82 -6.81
CA ARG A 133 -16.06 -2.46 -7.10
C ARG A 133 -14.97 -1.57 -7.67
N ALA A 134 -13.78 -1.62 -7.06
CA ALA A 134 -12.63 -0.87 -7.53
C ALA A 134 -12.28 -1.21 -8.97
N ARG A 135 -12.34 -2.50 -9.35
CA ARG A 135 -12.04 -3.01 -10.69
C ARG A 135 -13.09 -2.63 -11.75
N CYS A 136 -14.37 -2.76 -11.43
CA CYS A 136 -15.45 -2.63 -12.41
C CYS A 136 -15.99 -1.20 -12.61
N GLY A 137 -15.60 -0.23 -11.76
CA GLY A 137 -16.15 1.11 -11.81
C GLY A 137 -17.66 1.17 -11.52
N SER A 138 -18.22 2.36 -11.41
CA SER A 138 -19.63 2.61 -11.08
C SER A 138 -20.60 2.27 -12.24
N SER A 139 -20.57 1.04 -12.72
CA SER A 139 -21.59 0.52 -13.62
C SER A 139 -22.88 0.26 -12.83
N PRO A 140 -24.07 0.65 -13.33
CA PRO A 140 -25.34 0.70 -12.58
C PRO A 140 -25.91 -0.66 -12.11
N ARG A 141 -25.11 -1.74 -12.10
CA ARG A 141 -25.56 -3.11 -11.79
C ARG A 141 -24.87 -3.75 -10.58
N CYS A 142 -24.10 -2.99 -9.80
CA CYS A 142 -23.44 -3.49 -8.59
C CYS A 142 -24.34 -3.29 -7.33
N PHE A 143 -25.18 -4.28 -7.01
CA PHE A 143 -26.03 -4.24 -5.80
C PHE A 143 -25.31 -4.89 -4.60
N MET A 144 -25.14 -4.15 -3.50
CA MET A 144 -24.91 -4.73 -2.17
C MET A 144 -25.61 -3.92 -1.08
N ARG A 145 -26.07 -4.65 -0.06
CA ARG A 145 -26.64 -4.10 1.17
C ARG A 145 -25.62 -4.30 2.29
N ALA A 146 -25.05 -3.19 2.77
CA ALA A 146 -23.90 -3.18 3.68
C ALA A 146 -24.31 -3.32 5.16
N GLY A 147 -23.44 -3.92 5.96
CA GLY A 147 -23.50 -3.85 7.42
C GLY A 147 -22.40 -4.68 8.09
N TRP A 148 -21.24 -4.07 8.37
CA TRP A 148 -20.47 -4.19 9.63
C TRP A 148 -19.11 -3.47 9.55
N ARG A 149 -18.68 -2.87 10.67
CA ARG A 149 -17.38 -2.21 10.88
C ARG A 149 -16.55 -3.09 11.82
N MET A 150 -15.38 -3.57 11.40
CA MET A 150 -14.48 -4.33 12.27
C MET A 150 -13.49 -3.40 12.99
N SER A 151 -13.30 -3.64 14.29
CA SER A 151 -12.37 -2.92 15.16
C SER A 151 -10.97 -3.52 15.05
N CYS A 152 -9.98 -2.72 14.62
CA CYS A 152 -8.58 -3.11 14.58
C CYS A 152 -7.97 -2.96 15.98
N ASN A 153 -7.69 -4.07 16.66
CA ASN A 153 -7.06 -4.05 17.98
C ASN A 153 -5.54 -3.92 17.83
N ASN A 154 -5.02 -2.71 18.00
CA ASN A 154 -3.59 -2.47 18.20
C ASN A 154 -3.27 -2.66 19.69
N ALA A 155 -2.67 -3.79 20.06
CA ALA A 155 -2.20 -3.99 21.42
C ALA A 155 -0.79 -4.58 21.39
N SER A 156 0.20 -3.68 21.25
CA SER A 156 1.53 -3.90 21.82
C SER A 156 1.39 -4.02 23.34
N ARG A 157 1.20 -5.23 23.85
CA ARG A 157 1.34 -5.53 25.28
C ARG A 157 2.82 -5.46 25.64
N ASN A 158 3.21 -4.36 26.27
CA ASN A 158 4.39 -4.31 27.13
C ASN A 158 4.02 -3.56 28.42
N GLY A 159 4.17 -4.23 29.57
CA GLY A 159 4.45 -3.57 30.84
C GLY A 159 3.30 -3.31 31.81
N MET A 160 3.26 -4.16 32.85
CA MET A 160 3.00 -3.83 34.26
C MET A 160 1.68 -3.17 34.73
N GLY A 161 1.04 -3.87 35.68
CA GLY A 161 0.54 -3.22 36.89
C GLY A 161 -0.97 -3.11 37.05
N ARG A 162 -1.63 -4.20 37.46
CA ARG A 162 -2.86 -4.10 38.25
C ARG A 162 -2.48 -3.54 39.62
N LYS A 163 -3.20 -2.53 40.12
CA LYS A 163 -3.64 -2.44 41.52
C LYS A 163 -4.85 -1.50 41.60
N LEU A 164 -5.94 -2.12 42.06
CA LEU A 164 -7.19 -1.63 42.67
C LEU A 164 -7.91 -0.46 41.97
#